data_AF-A0AAD3ZEC2-F1
#
_entry.id   AF-A0AAD3ZEC2-F1
#
_cell.length_a   1.000
_cell.length_b   1.000
_cell.length_c   1.000
_cell.angle_alpha   90.00
_cell.angle_beta   90.00
_cell.angle_gamma   90.00
#
_symmetry.space_group_name_H-M   'P 1'
#
loop_
_entity.id
_entity.type
_entity.pdbx_description
1 polymer ?
#
loop_
_entity_poly.entity_id
_entity_poly.type
_entity_poly.pdbx_seq_one_letter_code
_entity_poly.pdbx_strand_id
1 'polypeptide(L)' 'MALKIDVGKALIPKKGEELPGDTVEVDDSQSSTVVVLSDGLGSGVKANILSSLTAKMTVGMLKYGCDLSEV' A
#
# COMPACT_ATOMS: atom_id res chain seq x y z
N MET A 1 -7.72 -8.09 26.62
CA MET A 1 -6.59 -7.18 26.31
C MET A 1 -6.73 -6.81 24.84
N ALA A 2 -6.84 -5.53 24.50
CA ALA A 2 -6.95 -5.11 23.10
C ALA A 2 -5.53 -4.85 22.57
N LEU A 3 -5.15 -5.53 21.48
CA LEU A 3 -3.91 -5.24 20.77
C LEU A 3 -4.03 -3.84 20.16
N LYS A 4 -3.00 -3.01 20.35
CA LYS A 4 -2.90 -1.68 19.74
C LYS A 4 -1.69 -1.68 18.82
N ILE A 5 -1.90 -1.25 17.58
CA ILE A 5 -0.88 -1.22 16.52
C ILE A 5 -0.77 0.23 16.06
N ASP A 6 0.44 0.78 16.10
CA ASP A 6 0.76 2.07 15.50
C ASP A 6 1.49 1.84 14.16
N VAL A 7 1.02 2.51 13.10
CA VAL A 7 1.59 2.39 11.75
C VAL A 7 2.14 3.74 11.30
N GLY A 8 3.43 3.77 10.95
CA GLY A 8 4.08 4.92 10.32
C GLY A 8 4.57 4.56 8.93
N LYS A 9 4.48 5.51 7.98
CA LYS A 9 5.03 5.36 6.63
C LYS A 9 5.76 6.61 6.18
N ALA A 10 6.85 6.42 5.45
CA ALA A 10 7.60 7.47 4.77
C ALA A 10 8.06 6.94 3.42
N LEU A 11 7.94 7.76 2.37
CA LEU A 11 8.37 7.42 1.02
C LEU A 11 9.29 8.54 0.50
N ILE A 12 10.34 8.15 -0.21
CA ILE A 12 11.34 9.08 -0.73
C ILE A 12 11.41 8.88 -2.25
N PRO A 13 11.17 9.93 -3.05
CA PRO A 13 11.36 9.84 -4.50
C PRO A 13 12.81 9.55 -4.87
N LYS A 14 13.00 8.80 -5.96
CA LYS A 14 14.32 8.65 -6.58
C LYS A 14 14.85 10.01 -7.02
N LYS A 15 16.17 10.23 -6.96
CA LYS A 15 16.80 11.50 -7.34
C LYS A 15 16.36 11.94 -8.75
N GLY A 16 15.81 13.14 -8.85
CA GLY A 16 15.34 13.73 -10.09
C GLY A 16 13.89 13.39 -10.45
N GLU A 17 13.21 12.57 -9.66
CA GLU A 17 11.78 12.28 -9.80
C GLU A 17 10.97 13.14 -8.82
N GLU A 18 9.78 13.55 -9.25
CA GLU A 18 8.85 14.32 -8.40
C GLU A 18 8.07 13.44 -7.42
N LEU A 19 7.84 12.18 -7.79
CA LEU A 19 7.01 11.23 -7.03
C LEU A 19 7.75 9.91 -6.77
N PRO A 20 7.51 9.26 -5.62
CA PRO A 20 8.03 7.93 -5.36
C PRO A 20 7.37 6.90 -6.29
N GLY A 21 8.16 5.93 -6.76
CA GLY A 21 7.62 4.82 -7.56
C GLY A 21 6.76 3.86 -6.75
N ASP A 22 6.96 3.83 -5.44
CA ASP A 22 6.30 2.92 -4.51
C ASP A 22 5.10 3.60 -3.85
N THR A 23 4.17 2.78 -3.35
CA THR A 23 3.02 3.24 -2.57
C THR A 23 2.81 2.32 -1.37
N VAL A 24 2.47 2.92 -0.22
CA VAL A 24 2.00 2.18 0.97
C VAL A 24 0.56 2.59 1.26
N GLU A 25 -0.34 1.63 1.32
CA GLU A 25 -1.73 1.79 1.75
C GLU A 25 -1.98 1.05 3.06
N VAL A 26 -2.83 1.62 3.92
CA VAL A 26 -3.14 1.07 5.25
C VAL A 26 -4.65 1.08 5.42
N ASP A 27 -5.23 -0.08 5.70
CA ASP A 27 -6.63 -0.21 6.12
C ASP A 27 -6.66 -0.70 7.56
N ASP A 28 -7.21 0.12 8.45
CA ASP A 28 -7.37 -0.20 9.86
C ASP A 28 -8.84 -0.51 10.15
N SER A 29 -9.12 -1.77 10.48
CA SER A 29 -10.45 -2.28 10.78
C SER A 29 -10.54 -2.70 12.24
N GLN A 30 -11.76 -2.98 12.72
CA GLN A 30 -11.95 -3.42 14.11
C GLN A 30 -11.27 -4.76 14.43
N SER A 31 -11.09 -5.62 13.42
CA SER A 31 -10.54 -6.96 13.57
C SER A 31 -9.07 -7.09 13.19
N SER A 32 -8.57 -6.18 12.35
CA SER A 32 -7.23 -6.28 11.76
C SER A 32 -6.74 -4.95 11.22
N THR A 33 -5.43 -4.77 11.21
CA THR A 33 -4.74 -3.70 10.49
C THR A 33 -4.00 -4.33 9.31
N VAL A 34 -4.32 -3.90 8.09
CA VAL A 34 -3.72 -4.38 6.84
C VAL A 34 -2.82 -3.29 6.30
N VAL A 35 -1.55 -3.65 6.01
CA VAL A 35 -0.58 -2.75 5.40
C VAL A 35 -0.13 -3.36 4.07
N VAL A 36 -0.29 -2.62 2.99
CA VAL A 36 0.09 -3.04 1.64
C VAL A 36 1.19 -2.12 1.14
N LEU A 37 2.32 -2.70 0.73
CA LEU A 37 3.40 -2.03 0.01
C LEU A 37 3.40 -2.54 -1.44
N SER A 38 3.35 -1.62 -2.39
CA SER A 38 3.52 -1.92 -3.81
C SER A 38 4.69 -1.12 -4.37
N ASP A 39 5.62 -1.81 -5.02
CA ASP A 39 6.70 -1.21 -5.82
C ASP A 39 6.21 -1.08 -7.27
N GLY A 40 6.25 0.15 -7.78
CA GLY A 40 5.87 0.42 -9.16
C GLY A 40 7.06 0.16 -10.07
N LEU A 41 6.88 -0.63 -11.14
CA LEU A 41 7.96 -0.94 -12.08
C LEU A 41 8.63 0.35 -12.62
N GLY A 42 9.80 0.70 -12.08
CA GLY A 42 10.58 1.89 -12.46
C GLY A 42 10.57 3.00 -11.42
N SER A 43 10.43 4.26 -11.86
CA SER A 43 10.37 5.43 -10.99
C SER A 43 9.49 6.55 -11.56
N GLY A 44 9.17 7.54 -10.73
CA GLY A 44 8.39 8.69 -11.14
C GLY A 44 6.90 8.42 -11.27
N VAL A 45 6.22 9.31 -12.00
CA VAL A 45 4.75 9.37 -12.07
C VAL A 45 4.12 8.06 -12.56
N LYS A 46 4.73 7.37 -13.53
CA LYS A 46 4.18 6.13 -14.09
C LYS A 46 4.25 4.98 -13.09
N ALA A 47 5.39 4.82 -12.43
CA ALA A 47 5.56 3.83 -11.37
C ALA A 47 4.60 4.11 -10.20
N ASN A 48 4.45 5.39 -9.82
CA ASN A 48 3.51 5.81 -8.79
C ASN A 48 2.05 5.45 -9.11
N ILE A 49 1.59 5.69 -10.34
CA ILE A 49 0.24 5.34 -10.77
C ILE A 49 0.02 3.82 -10.67
N LEU A 50 0.96 3.03 -11.18
CA LEU A 50 0.87 1.57 -11.13
C LEU A 50 0.86 1.07 -9.67
N SER A 51 1.80 1.51 -8.83
CA SER A 51 1.87 1.07 -7.44
C SER A 51 0.66 1.51 -6.62
N SER A 52 0.16 2.73 -6.85
CA SER A 52 -1.05 3.23 -6.19
C SER A 52 -2.29 2.43 -6.56
N LEU A 53 -2.47 2.11 -7.85
CA LEU A 53 -3.63 1.34 -8.29
C LEU A 53 -3.57 -0.08 -7.74
N THR A 54 -2.40 -0.73 -7.81
CA THR A 54 -2.18 -2.07 -7.23
C THR A 54 -2.46 -2.07 -5.73
N ALA A 55 -1.84 -1.18 -4.95
CA ALA A 55 -2.02 -1.16 -3.50
C ALA A 55 -3.49 -0.94 -3.09
N LYS A 56 -4.20 -0.03 -3.77
CA LYS A 56 -5.63 0.22 -3.51
C LYS A 56 -6.53 -0.94 -3.90
N MET A 57 -6.24 -1.62 -5.02
CA MET A 57 -6.97 -2.82 -5.44
C MET A 57 -6.79 -3.95 -4.44
N THR A 58 -5.55 -4.23 -4.02
CA THR A 58 -5.21 -5.23 -3.00
C THR A 58 -5.93 -4.95 -1.68
N VAL A 59 -5.88 -3.71 -1.18
CA VAL A 59 -6.63 -3.32 0.04
C VAL A 59 -8.13 -3.53 -0.16
N GLY A 60 -8.68 -3.13 -1.32
CA GLY A 60 -10.08 -3.34 -1.65
C GLY A 60 -10.47 -4.82 -1.63
N MET A 61 -9.70 -5.69 -2.28
CA MET A 61 -9.95 -7.13 -2.31
C MET A 61 -10.00 -7.72 -0.90
N LEU A 62 -9.01 -7.42 -0.07
CA LEU A 62 -8.95 -7.89 1.32
C LEU A 62 -10.13 -7.35 2.15
N LYS A 63 -10.49 -6.07 1.97
CA LYS A 63 -11.61 -5.44 2.66
C LYS A 63 -12.96 -6.04 2.30
N TYR A 64 -13.11 -6.52 1.07
CA TYR A 64 -14.32 -7.20 0.60
C TYR A 64 -14.32 -8.72 0.89
N GLY A 65 -13.35 -9.20 1.67
CA GLY A 65 -13.33 -10.58 2.18
C GLY A 65 -12.64 -11.59 1.26
N CYS A 66 -11.84 -11.14 0.29
CA CYS A 66 -10.95 -12.02 -0.45
C CYS A 66 -9.88 -12.57 0.51
N ASP A 67 -9.57 -13.87 0.39
CA ASP A 67 -8.54 -14.51 1.20
C ASP A 67 -7.16 -13.96 0.85
N LEU A 68 -6.28 -13.80 1.86
CA LEU A 68 -4.94 -13.26 1.65
C LEU A 68 -4.11 -14.08 0.66
N SER A 69 -4.36 -15.38 0.53
CA SER A 69 -3.69 -16.25 -0.43
C SER A 69 -4.12 -16.04 -1.90
N GLU A 70 -5.23 -15.34 -2.13
CA GLU A 70 -5.80 -15.08 -3.46
C GLU A 70 -5.46 -13.69 -4.01
N VAL A 71 -4.73 -12.90 -3.23
CA VAL A 71 -4.29 -11.54 -3.56
C VAL A 71 -2.85 -11.54 -4.03
#